data_AF-A0A259MIB4-F1
#
_entry.id   AF-A0A259MIB4-F1
#
_cell.length_a   1.000
_cell.length_b   1.000
_cell.length_c   1.000
_cell.angle_alpha   90.00
_cell.angle_beta   90.00
_cell.angle_gamma   90.00
#
_symmetry.space_group_name_H-M   'P 1'
#
loop_
_entity.id
_entity.type
_entity.pdbx_description
1 polymer ?
#
loop_
_entity_poly.entity_id
_entity_poly.type
_entity_poly.pdbx_seq_one_letter_code
_entity_poly.pdbx_strand_id
1 'polypeptide(L)'
;DTVRQALEERLARLEQADTEPPATTDIAHLQSRLDQLEARLKEVRQPPPPAAAPARRPPPAEAARPATVEPPFRLLDIELRAGERFLSIAPADSRSLAAVRVLRLGETESGWRLESLEGRTATFLFNGQARRLSVQ
;
A
#
# COMPACT_ATOMS: atom_id res chain seq x y z
N ASP A 1 43.80 28.15 44.27
CA ASP A 1 43.98 28.16 42.80
C ASP A 1 43.69 26.84 42.09
N THR A 2 44.13 25.69 42.59
CA THR A 2 43.98 24.37 41.91
C THR A 2 42.54 23.94 41.62
N VAL A 3 41.61 24.19 42.55
CA VAL A 3 40.18 23.85 42.38
C VAL A 3 39.54 24.68 41.26
N ARG A 4 39.99 25.93 41.07
CA ARG A 4 39.49 26.81 40.02
C ARG A 4 39.96 26.34 38.64
N GLN A 5 41.24 25.97 38.52
CA GLN A 5 41.79 25.40 37.28
C GLN A 5 41.09 24.10 36.88
N ALA A 6 40.82 23.20 37.84
CA ALA A 6 40.11 21.95 37.56
C ALA A 6 38.66 22.16 37.10
N LEU A 7 38.01 23.24 37.56
CA LEU A 7 36.69 23.65 37.11
C LEU A 7 36.73 24.22 35.69
N GLU A 8 37.70 25.08 35.39
CA GLU A 8 37.91 25.68 34.07
C GLU A 8 38.23 24.59 33.02
N GLU A 9 39.04 23.59 33.35
CA GLU A 9 39.30 22.44 32.46
C GLU A 9 38.07 21.57 32.22
N ARG A 10 37.23 21.35 33.25
CA ARG A 10 35.97 20.61 33.07
C ARG A 10 34.98 21.37 32.20
N LEU A 11 34.93 22.70 32.34
CA LEU A 11 34.05 23.54 31.51
C LEU A 11 34.50 23.52 30.05
N ALA A 12 35.79 23.68 29.79
CA ALA A 12 36.35 23.62 28.44
C ALA A 12 36.12 22.26 27.74
N ARG A 13 36.18 21.14 28.48
CA ARG A 13 35.86 19.81 27.92
C ARG A 13 34.37 19.65 27.59
N LEU A 14 33.47 20.23 28.40
CA LEU A 14 32.03 20.18 28.14
C LEU A 14 31.66 21.03 26.92
N GLU A 15 32.23 22.22 26.81
CA GLU A 15 32.02 23.11 25.65
C GLU A 15 32.54 22.50 24.33
N GLN A 16 33.64 21.73 24.38
CA GLN A 16 34.12 20.97 23.21
C GLN A 16 33.20 19.80 22.85
N ALA A 17 32.60 19.12 23.83
CA ALA A 17 31.67 18.02 23.60
C ALA A 17 30.32 18.51 23.01
N ASP A 18 29.87 19.71 23.37
CA ASP A 18 28.67 20.35 22.82
C ASP A 18 28.89 20.94 21.40
N THR A 19 30.13 20.99 20.93
CA THR A 19 30.49 21.51 19.59
C THR A 19 30.46 20.44 18.48
N GLU A 20 30.41 19.15 18.81
CA GLU A 20 30.13 18.12 17.81
C GLU A 20 28.63 18.08 17.51
N PRO A 21 28.17 18.23 16.25
CA PRO A 21 26.75 18.19 15.92
C PRO A 21 26.36 16.80 15.40
N PRO A 22 25.96 15.83 16.26
CA PRO A 22 25.41 14.56 15.76
C PRO A 22 24.11 14.80 14.99
N ALA A 23 23.34 15.84 15.35
CA ALA A 23 22.06 16.16 14.73
C ALA A 23 22.19 16.68 13.28
N THR A 24 23.24 17.42 12.92
CA THR A 24 23.39 17.98 11.56
C THR A 24 23.73 16.88 10.55
N THR A 25 24.56 15.92 10.94
CA THR A 25 24.91 14.75 10.10
C THR A 25 23.69 13.86 9.87
N ASP A 26 22.87 13.65 10.90
CA ASP A 26 21.63 12.89 10.80
C ASP A 26 20.60 13.57 9.89
N ILE A 27 20.46 14.89 9.99
CA ILE A 27 19.56 15.67 9.12
C ILE A 27 20.01 15.59 7.65
N ALA A 28 21.31 15.75 7.37
CA ALA A 28 21.84 15.65 6.01
C ALA A 28 21.64 14.25 5.41
N HIS A 29 21.82 13.21 6.22
CA HIS A 29 21.58 11.84 5.79
C HIS A 29 20.09 11.57 5.50
N LEU A 30 19.18 12.09 6.33
CA LEU A 30 17.73 12.00 6.09
C LEU A 30 17.31 12.75 4.82
N GLN A 31 17.86 13.94 4.57
CA GLN A 31 17.62 14.70 3.35
C GLN A 31 18.05 13.93 2.09
N SER A 32 19.26 13.36 2.08
CA SER A 32 19.75 12.54 0.97
C SER A 32 18.86 11.33 0.68
N ARG A 33 18.33 10.69 1.73
CA ARG A 33 17.38 9.57 1.59
C ARG A 33 16.04 10.00 1.01
N LEU A 34 15.56 11.20 1.36
CA LEU A 34 14.34 11.78 0.82
C LEU A 34 14.51 12.06 -0.68
N ASP A 35 15.60 12.73 -1.07
CA ASP A 35 15.89 13.09 -2.46
C ASP A 35 15.98 11.84 -3.36
N GLN A 36 16.61 10.76 -2.88
CA GLN A 36 16.68 9.49 -3.60
C GLN A 36 15.30 8.84 -3.79
N LEU A 37 14.41 8.93 -2.78
CA LEU A 37 13.05 8.39 -2.89
C LEU A 37 12.21 9.20 -3.87
N GLU A 38 12.33 10.54 -3.85
CA GLU A 38 11.66 11.42 -4.79
C GLU A 38 12.13 11.20 -6.23
N ALA A 39 13.43 11.03 -6.45
CA ALA A 39 14.00 10.71 -7.75
C ALA A 39 13.44 9.40 -8.30
N ARG A 40 13.44 8.33 -7.49
CA ARG A 40 12.87 7.02 -7.86
C ARG A 40 11.37 7.10 -8.15
N LEU A 41 10.62 7.87 -7.37
CA LEU A 41 9.20 8.07 -7.61
C LEU A 41 8.95 8.81 -8.94
N LYS A 42 9.82 9.78 -9.27
CA LYS A 42 9.75 10.50 -10.54
C LYS A 42 10.06 9.60 -11.74
N GLU A 43 11.04 8.70 -11.63
CA GLU A 43 11.34 7.68 -12.64
C GLU A 43 10.15 6.73 -12.88
N VAL A 44 9.52 6.24 -11.82
CA VAL A 44 8.33 5.36 -11.91
C VAL A 44 7.12 6.09 -12.51
N ARG A 45 7.04 7.41 -12.33
CA ARG A 45 5.97 8.26 -12.87
C ARG A 45 6.24 8.75 -14.29
N GLN A 46 7.40 8.45 -14.89
CA GLN A 46 7.63 8.80 -16.28
C GLN A 46 6.68 7.99 -17.16
N PRO A 47 5.87 8.65 -18.02
CA PRO A 47 5.09 7.93 -19.00
C PRO A 47 6.03 7.16 -19.93
N PRO A 48 5.68 5.94 -20.35
CA PRO A 48 6.50 5.19 -21.29
C PRO A 48 6.70 6.00 -22.58
N PRO A 49 7.84 5.84 -23.28
CA PRO A 49 8.05 6.50 -24.56
C PRO A 49 6.91 6.13 -25.53
N PRO A 50 6.53 7.04 -26.45
CA PRO A 50 5.49 6.74 -27.42
C PRO A 50 5.88 5.50 -28.21
N ALA A 51 5.08 4.44 -28.08
CA ALA A 51 5.30 3.20 -28.78
C ALA A 51 5.25 3.44 -30.29
N ALA A 52 6.27 2.97 -31.01
CA ALA A 52 6.20 2.83 -32.46
C ALA A 52 4.97 1.97 -32.82
N ALA A 53 4.31 2.33 -33.93
CA ALA A 53 3.04 1.75 -34.36
C ALA A 53 3.04 0.21 -34.22
N PRO A 54 2.04 -0.38 -33.54
CA PRO A 54 2.03 -1.81 -33.35
C PRO A 54 1.83 -2.49 -34.71
N ALA A 55 2.75 -3.40 -35.06
CA ALA A 55 2.42 -4.45 -36.00
C ALA A 55 1.13 -5.12 -35.51
N ARG A 56 0.19 -5.38 -36.42
CA ARG A 56 -1.13 -5.95 -36.14
C ARG A 56 -1.00 -7.18 -35.25
N ARG A 57 -1.12 -6.97 -33.94
CA ARG A 57 -1.21 -8.03 -32.95
C ARG A 57 -2.61 -8.61 -33.12
N PRO A 58 -2.78 -9.93 -33.20
CA PRO A 58 -4.12 -10.51 -33.14
C PRO A 58 -4.80 -9.96 -31.87
N PRO A 59 -6.12 -9.71 -31.91
CA PRO A 59 -6.83 -9.18 -30.76
C PRO A 59 -6.46 -10.01 -29.53
N PRO A 60 -6.34 -9.40 -28.33
CA PRO A 60 -6.18 -10.18 -27.11
C PRO A 60 -7.26 -11.26 -27.15
N ALA A 61 -6.86 -12.53 -27.11
CA ALA A 61 -7.81 -13.61 -27.02
C ALA A 61 -8.73 -13.23 -25.86
N GLU A 62 -10.00 -13.00 -26.16
CA GLU A 62 -11.03 -12.77 -25.17
C GLU A 62 -11.01 -14.03 -24.33
N ALA A 63 -10.25 -13.99 -23.22
CA ALA A 63 -10.19 -15.08 -22.28
C ALA A 63 -11.65 -15.34 -21.94
N ALA A 64 -12.14 -16.49 -22.40
CA ALA A 64 -13.55 -16.82 -22.44
C ALA A 64 -14.16 -16.37 -21.12
N ARG A 65 -15.04 -15.35 -21.16
CA ARG A 65 -15.66 -14.81 -19.94
C ARG A 65 -16.22 -16.02 -19.22
N PRO A 66 -15.59 -16.47 -18.11
CA PRO A 66 -16.08 -17.66 -17.44
C PRO A 66 -17.49 -17.30 -17.02
N ALA A 67 -18.45 -18.20 -17.27
CA ALA A 67 -19.86 -18.00 -16.94
C ALA A 67 -19.95 -17.19 -15.64
N THR A 68 -20.61 -16.03 -15.72
CA THR A 68 -20.71 -15.07 -14.63
C THR A 68 -21.57 -15.70 -13.55
N VAL A 69 -20.94 -16.55 -12.73
CA VAL A 69 -21.50 -16.95 -11.45
C VAL A 69 -21.51 -15.66 -10.63
N GLU A 70 -22.68 -15.09 -10.47
CA GLU A 70 -22.85 -13.91 -9.64
C GLU A 70 -22.73 -14.34 -8.16
N PRO A 71 -21.91 -13.64 -7.37
CA PRO A 71 -21.87 -13.89 -5.94
C PRO A 71 -23.22 -13.54 -5.28
N PRO A 72 -23.62 -14.21 -4.20
CA PRO A 72 -24.84 -13.89 -3.44
C PRO A 72 -24.72 -12.59 -2.61
N PHE A 73 -23.69 -11.79 -2.86
CA PHE A 73 -23.37 -10.55 -2.17
C PHE A 73 -22.87 -9.49 -3.15
N ARG A 74 -23.03 -8.22 -2.79
CA ARG A 74 -22.47 -7.07 -3.50
C ARG A 74 -21.29 -6.52 -2.71
N LEU A 75 -20.28 -6.02 -3.44
CA LEU A 75 -19.15 -5.31 -2.85
C LEU A 75 -19.57 -3.87 -2.56
N LEU A 76 -19.29 -3.41 -1.35
CA LEU A 76 -19.63 -2.05 -0.89
C LEU A 76 -18.41 -1.13 -0.89
N ASP A 77 -17.32 -1.53 -0.23
CA ASP A 77 -16.08 -0.74 -0.20
C ASP A 77 -14.86 -1.56 0.21
N ILE A 78 -13.67 -1.00 -0.06
CA ILE A 78 -12.39 -1.52 0.43
C ILE A 78 -11.78 -0.47 1.37
N GLU A 79 -11.54 -0.87 2.62
CA GLU A 79 -11.05 0.01 3.67
C GLU A 79 -9.65 -0.39 4.13
N LEU A 80 -8.80 0.60 4.40
CA LEU A 80 -7.47 0.38 5.00
C LEU A 80 -7.50 0.78 6.48
N ARG A 81 -7.26 -0.18 7.37
CA ARG A 81 -7.19 0.06 8.82
C ARG A 81 -5.88 -0.50 9.36
N ALA A 82 -5.09 0.37 10.01
CA ALA A 82 -3.79 -0.01 10.59
C ALA A 82 -2.85 -0.77 9.62
N GLY A 83 -2.89 -0.44 8.31
CA GLY A 83 -2.08 -1.09 7.29
C GLY A 83 -2.68 -2.38 6.69
N GLU A 84 -3.82 -2.84 7.19
CA GLU A 84 -4.54 -4.01 6.68
C GLU A 84 -5.76 -3.60 5.85
N ARG A 85 -5.98 -4.29 4.73
CA ARG A 85 -7.12 -4.04 3.84
C ARG A 85 -8.29 -4.96 4.18
N PHE A 86 -9.48 -4.39 4.19
CA PHE A 86 -10.73 -5.05 4.49
C PHE A 86 -11.73 -4.81 3.36
N LEU A 87 -12.55 -5.82 3.06
CA LEU A 87 -13.63 -5.71 2.09
C LEU A 87 -14.98 -5.72 2.80
N SER A 88 -15.79 -4.68 2.59
CA SER A 88 -17.17 -4.62 3.08
C SER A 88 -18.11 -5.19 2.01
N ILE A 89 -18.95 -6.14 2.39
CA ILE A 89 -19.95 -6.78 1.52
C ILE A 89 -21.34 -6.75 2.16
N ALA A 90 -22.39 -6.82 1.33
CA ALA A 90 -23.77 -7.01 1.78
C ALA A 90 -24.47 -8.06 0.93
N PRO A 91 -25.48 -8.78 1.45
CA PRO A 91 -26.29 -9.68 0.64
C PRO A 91 -26.87 -8.95 -0.59
N ALA A 92 -26.92 -9.65 -1.73
CA ALA A 92 -27.31 -9.05 -3.00
C ALA A 92 -28.71 -8.39 -2.91
N ASP A 93 -29.65 -9.07 -2.25
CA ASP A 93 -31.04 -8.67 -2.11
C ASP A 93 -31.31 -7.73 -0.92
N SER A 94 -30.31 -7.45 -0.09
CA SER A 94 -30.48 -6.63 1.11
C SER A 94 -29.89 -5.23 0.94
N ARG A 95 -30.61 -4.24 1.49
CA ARG A 95 -30.13 -2.86 1.68
C ARG A 95 -29.88 -2.51 3.14
N SER A 96 -30.05 -3.48 4.05
CA SER A 96 -29.87 -3.25 5.49
C SER A 96 -28.39 -3.17 5.84
N LEU A 97 -27.99 -2.09 6.52
CA LEU A 97 -26.62 -1.95 7.05
C LEU A 97 -26.30 -3.00 8.11
N ALA A 98 -27.30 -3.53 8.81
CA ALA A 98 -27.10 -4.59 9.80
C ALA A 98 -26.65 -5.92 9.17
N ALA A 99 -26.86 -6.10 7.87
CA ALA A 99 -26.44 -7.30 7.13
C ALA A 99 -25.04 -7.13 6.50
N VAL A 100 -24.36 -6.00 6.70
CA VAL A 100 -23.03 -5.76 6.16
C VAL A 100 -22.01 -6.61 6.92
N ARG A 101 -21.13 -7.27 6.18
CA ARG A 101 -20.01 -8.06 6.71
C ARG A 101 -18.70 -7.52 6.18
N VAL A 102 -17.66 -7.65 7.00
CA VAL A 102 -16.30 -7.24 6.67
C VAL A 102 -15.45 -8.50 6.52
N LEU A 103 -14.74 -8.62 5.40
CA LEU A 103 -13.87 -9.74 5.07
C LEU A 103 -12.39 -9.31 5.04
N ARG A 104 -11.52 -10.17 5.55
CA ARG A 104 -10.06 -10.15 5.43
C ARG A 104 -9.58 -11.12 4.36
N LEU A 105 -8.34 -10.95 3.91
CA LEU A 105 -7.69 -11.92 3.05
C LEU A 105 -7.72 -13.32 3.69
N GLY A 106 -8.12 -14.33 2.92
CA GLY A 106 -8.29 -15.71 3.35
C GLY A 106 -9.69 -16.04 3.90
N GLU A 107 -10.52 -15.06 4.24
CA GLU A 107 -11.88 -15.30 4.74
C GLU A 107 -12.84 -15.68 3.60
N THR A 108 -13.87 -16.44 3.94
CA THR A 108 -14.81 -17.02 2.96
C THR A 108 -16.24 -16.60 3.25
N GLU A 109 -16.98 -16.20 2.20
CA GLU A 109 -18.41 -15.97 2.24
C GLU A 109 -19.13 -16.80 1.18
N SER A 110 -20.08 -17.64 1.58
CA SER A 110 -20.87 -18.47 0.64
C SER A 110 -20.00 -19.26 -0.36
N GLY A 111 -18.83 -19.73 0.07
CA GLY A 111 -17.87 -20.46 -0.77
C GLY A 111 -16.90 -19.57 -1.56
N TRP A 112 -17.03 -18.24 -1.49
CA TRP A 112 -16.13 -17.28 -2.11
C TRP A 112 -15.05 -16.87 -1.11
N ARG A 113 -13.83 -17.35 -1.31
CA ARG A 113 -12.68 -16.99 -0.47
C ARG A 113 -11.97 -15.76 -1.02
N LEU A 114 -11.74 -14.74 -0.21
CA LEU A 114 -11.02 -13.54 -0.61
C LEU A 114 -9.51 -13.82 -0.70
N GLU A 115 -8.91 -13.67 -1.89
CA GLU A 115 -7.48 -13.94 -2.12
C GLU A 115 -6.64 -12.66 -2.15
N SER A 116 -7.13 -11.60 -2.82
CA SER A 116 -6.39 -10.35 -2.94
C SER A 116 -7.30 -9.13 -3.05
N LEU A 117 -6.76 -7.97 -2.64
CA LEU A 117 -7.39 -6.65 -2.76
C LEU A 117 -6.41 -5.68 -3.44
N GLU A 118 -6.74 -5.26 -4.66
CA GLU A 118 -5.92 -4.38 -5.51
C GLU A 118 -6.74 -3.19 -6.02
N GLY A 119 -6.41 -1.98 -5.56
CA GLY A 119 -7.19 -0.78 -5.88
C GLY A 119 -8.64 -0.95 -5.44
N ARG A 120 -9.58 -0.88 -6.39
CA ARG A 120 -11.02 -1.11 -6.19
C ARG A 120 -11.48 -2.53 -6.59
N THR A 121 -10.54 -3.46 -6.76
CA THR A 121 -10.81 -4.82 -7.24
C THR A 121 -10.49 -5.84 -6.16
N ALA A 122 -11.41 -6.75 -5.90
CA ALA A 122 -11.22 -7.93 -5.07
C ALA A 122 -11.12 -9.18 -5.95
N THR A 123 -10.14 -10.05 -5.67
CA THR A 123 -10.04 -11.37 -6.31
C THR A 123 -10.53 -12.42 -5.33
N PHE A 124 -11.51 -13.22 -5.76
CA PHE A 124 -12.05 -14.33 -4.99
C PHE A 124 -11.71 -15.66 -5.64
N LEU A 125 -11.46 -16.68 -4.83
CA LEU A 125 -11.43 -18.07 -5.25
C LEU A 125 -12.81 -18.69 -5.01
N PHE A 126 -13.46 -19.15 -6.08
CA PHE A 126 -14.74 -19.86 -6.01
C PHE A 126 -14.67 -21.10 -6.90
N ASN A 127 -14.94 -22.28 -6.33
CA ASN A 127 -14.82 -23.57 -7.01
C ASN A 127 -13.47 -23.77 -7.74
N GLY A 128 -12.38 -23.32 -7.11
CA GLY A 128 -11.02 -23.41 -7.68
C GLY A 128 -10.73 -22.41 -8.81
N GLN A 129 -11.66 -21.51 -9.14
CA GLN A 129 -11.47 -20.46 -10.14
C GLN A 129 -11.33 -19.09 -9.50
N ALA A 130 -10.29 -18.35 -9.91
CA ALA A 130 -10.09 -16.97 -9.50
C ALA A 130 -11.07 -16.04 -10.27
N ARG A 131 -11.76 -15.17 -9.56
CA ARG A 131 -12.78 -14.26 -10.09
C ARG A 131 -12.54 -12.86 -9.56
N ARG A 132 -12.48 -11.88 -10.45
CA ARG A 132 -12.23 -10.48 -10.09
C ARG A 132 -13.56 -9.72 -10.07
N LEU A 133 -13.83 -9.06 -8.95
CA LEU A 133 -15.02 -8.25 -8.73
C LEU A 133 -14.58 -6.84 -8.36
N SER A 134 -15.24 -5.84 -8.93
CA SER A 134 -14.97 -4.44 -8.62
C SER A 134 -16.01 -3.90 -7.66
N VAL A 135 -15.58 -3.05 -6.72
CA VAL A 135 -16.48 -2.24 -5.92
C VAL A 135 -17.24 -1.29 -6.84
N GLN A 136 -18.57 -1.30 -6.74
CA GLN A 136 -19.46 -0.44 -7.55
C GLN A 136 -19.41 1.03 -7.11
#